data_AF-A0A955WUP5-F1
#
_entry.id   AF-A0A955WUP5-F1
#
_cell.length_a   1.000
_cell.length_b   1.000
_cell.length_c   1.000
_cell.angle_alpha   90.00
_cell.angle_beta   90.00
_cell.angle_gamma   90.00
#
_symmetry.space_group_name_H-M   'P 1'
#
loop_
_entity.id
_entity.type
_entity.pdbx_description
1 polymer ?
#
loop_
_entity_poly.entity_id
_entity_poly.type
_entity_poly.pdbx_seq_one_letter_code
_entity_poly.pdbx_strand_id
1 'polypeptide(L)'
;MSRLRRHKQPDDAGVDISPLIDMVFILLIFFMVTTTFVKDAKVELERPSASSATRASTKAIRVTLARTGDVFVDARPVRPWMVQSRVREFLQAGGDRPVLIITDRGVRADQLIEVVDQC
;
A
#
# COMPACT_ATOMS: atom_id res chain seq x y z
N MET A 1 17.02 -85.72 4.89
CA MET A 1 18.15 -84.81 4.61
C MET A 1 17.60 -83.44 4.25
N SER A 2 17.52 -82.55 5.24
CA SER A 2 16.97 -81.19 5.12
C SER A 2 18.08 -80.23 4.72
N ARG A 3 17.99 -79.63 3.53
CA ARG A 3 18.85 -78.51 3.14
C ARG A 3 18.15 -77.20 3.50
N LEU A 4 18.75 -76.51 4.46
CA LEU A 4 18.29 -75.27 5.07
C LEU A 4 18.08 -74.16 4.04
N ARG A 5 16.86 -73.62 4.05
CA ARG A 5 16.44 -72.44 3.31
C ARG A 5 17.04 -71.22 4.01
N ARG A 6 18.05 -70.57 3.43
CA ARG A 6 18.66 -69.36 3.97
C ARG A 6 17.68 -68.19 3.80
N HIS A 7 17.17 -67.71 4.93
CA HIS A 7 16.29 -66.55 5.03
C HIS A 7 17.08 -65.30 4.59
N LYS A 8 16.62 -64.61 3.56
CA LYS A 8 17.15 -63.30 3.16
C LYS A 8 16.47 -62.27 4.07
N GLN A 9 17.24 -61.70 5.00
CA GLN A 9 16.81 -60.62 5.87
C GLN A 9 16.45 -59.40 5.01
N PRO A 10 15.30 -58.73 5.23
CA PRO A 10 15.00 -57.50 4.51
C PRO A 10 15.94 -56.41 5.02
N ASP A 11 16.71 -55.81 4.11
CA ASP A 11 17.44 -54.58 4.40
C ASP A 11 16.40 -53.51 4.75
N ASP A 12 16.54 -52.91 5.94
CA ASP A 12 15.78 -51.76 6.37
C ASP A 12 16.16 -50.61 5.44
N ALA A 13 15.39 -50.45 4.36
CA ALA A 13 15.56 -49.41 3.37
C ALA A 13 15.15 -48.08 4.00
N GLY A 14 16.06 -47.50 4.80
CA GLY A 14 15.93 -46.15 5.32
C GLY A 14 15.63 -45.20 4.18
N VAL A 15 14.54 -44.45 4.31
CA VAL A 15 14.13 -43.46 3.31
C VAL A 15 15.26 -42.46 3.15
N ASP A 16 15.75 -42.28 1.92
CA ASP A 16 16.73 -41.24 1.63
C ASP A 16 16.04 -39.87 1.74
N ILE A 17 16.45 -39.08 2.74
CA ILE A 17 15.87 -37.78 3.05
C ILE A 17 16.48 -36.67 2.16
N SER A 18 17.62 -36.95 1.51
CA SER A 18 18.35 -35.96 0.70
C SER A 18 17.48 -35.35 -0.41
N PRO A 19 16.68 -36.13 -1.18
CA PRO A 19 15.77 -35.57 -2.18
C PRO A 19 14.62 -34.76 -1.57
N LEU A 20 14.16 -35.10 -0.37
CA LEU A 20 13.07 -34.39 0.31
C LEU A 20 13.51 -33.01 0.77
N ILE A 21 14.75 -32.89 1.27
CA ILE A 21 15.34 -31.61 1.68
C ILE A 21 15.50 -30.68 0.48
N ASP A 22 15.94 -31.20 -0.67
CA ASP A 22 16.12 -30.41 -1.90
C ASP A 22 14.80 -29.81 -2.38
N MET A 23 13.71 -30.60 -2.39
CA MET A 23 12.37 -30.11 -2.74
C MET A 23 11.90 -28.99 -1.81
N VAL A 24 12.13 -29.12 -0.50
CA VAL A 24 11.74 -28.09 0.48
C VAL A 24 12.57 -26.81 0.30
N PHE A 25 13.87 -26.92 0.02
CA PHE A 25 14.77 -25.77 -0.15
C PHE A 25 14.41 -24.94 -1.39
N ILE A 26 14.13 -25.58 -2.52
CA ILE A 26 13.70 -24.90 -3.76
C ILE A 26 12.37 -24.17 -3.54
N LEU A 27 11.42 -24.77 -2.81
CA LEU A 27 10.14 -24.13 -2.48
C LEU A 27 10.33 -22.87 -1.62
N LEU A 28 11.23 -22.91 -0.63
CA LEU A 28 11.52 -21.74 0.21
C LEU A 28 12.15 -20.60 -0.58
N ILE A 29 13.08 -20.89 -1.50
CA ILE A 29 13.66 -19.88 -2.39
C ILE A 29 12.57 -19.27 -3.30
N PHE A 30 11.72 -20.10 -3.89
CA PHE A 30 10.63 -19.62 -4.73
C PHE A 30 9.68 -18.67 -3.97
N PHE A 31 9.29 -19.02 -2.74
CA PHE A 31 8.50 -18.13 -1.88
C PHE A 31 9.26 -16.84 -1.53
N MET A 32 10.53 -16.94 -1.14
CA MET A 32 11.33 -15.77 -0.79
C MET A 32 11.47 -14.79 -1.97
N VAL A 33 11.73 -15.30 -3.18
CA VAL A 33 11.87 -14.47 -4.39
C VAL A 33 10.53 -13.87 -4.81
N THR A 34 9.44 -14.64 -4.79
CA THR A 34 8.11 -14.16 -5.22
C THR A 34 7.46 -13.19 -4.24
N THR A 35 7.81 -13.20 -2.95
CA THR A 35 7.26 -12.26 -1.95
C THR A 35 7.68 -10.79 -2.17
N THR A 36 8.58 -10.52 -3.10
CA THR A 36 9.04 -9.15 -3.40
C THR A 36 8.10 -8.38 -4.34
N PHE A 37 7.22 -9.05 -5.08
CA PHE A 37 6.43 -8.41 -6.15
C PHE A 37 5.11 -7.74 -5.72
N VAL A 38 4.77 -7.74 -4.43
CA VAL A 38 3.48 -7.18 -3.95
C VAL A 38 3.65 -5.82 -3.24
N LYS A 39 4.86 -5.26 -3.19
CA LYS A 39 5.11 -4.03 -2.41
C LYS A 39 5.00 -2.71 -3.18
N ASP A 40 5.06 -2.73 -4.52
CA ASP A 40 5.14 -1.49 -5.32
C ASP A 40 3.80 -1.02 -5.93
N ALA A 41 2.68 -1.66 -5.59
CA ALA A 41 1.35 -1.25 -6.05
C ALA A 41 0.45 -0.74 -4.89
N LYS A 42 1.04 -0.30 -3.79
CA LYS A 42 0.32 0.44 -2.74
C LYS A 42 0.48 1.93 -2.98
N VAL A 43 -0.24 2.44 -3.99
CA VAL A 43 -0.86 3.75 -3.80
C VAL A 43 -1.91 3.51 -2.71
N GLU A 44 -1.49 3.65 -1.46
CA GLU A 44 -2.35 3.57 -0.28
C GLU A 44 -3.21 4.85 -0.28
N LEU A 45 -4.12 4.92 -1.24
CA LEU A 45 -5.28 5.78 -1.20
C LEU A 45 -6.11 5.24 -0.03
N GLU A 46 -5.75 5.63 1.19
CA GLU A 46 -6.68 5.64 2.30
C GLU A 46 -7.87 6.48 1.86
N ARG A 47 -8.84 5.85 1.21
CA ARG A 47 -10.15 6.44 0.99
C ARG A 47 -10.75 6.55 2.39
N PRO A 48 -10.84 7.75 3.00
CA PRO A 48 -11.66 7.88 4.18
C PRO A 48 -13.05 7.51 3.69
N SER A 49 -13.61 6.41 4.20
CA SER A 49 -14.93 5.95 3.78
C SER A 49 -15.85 7.16 3.76
N ALA A 50 -16.51 7.38 2.62
CA ALA A 50 -17.47 8.45 2.44
C ALA A 50 -18.66 8.21 3.38
N SER A 51 -18.49 8.50 4.65
CA SER A 51 -19.50 8.56 5.68
C SER A 51 -18.85 9.13 6.94
N SER A 52 -19.49 10.17 7.47
CA SER A 52 -19.12 10.86 8.70
C SER A 52 -17.96 11.85 8.59
N ALA A 53 -18.32 13.11 8.83
CA ALA A 53 -17.48 14.17 9.34
C ALA A 53 -16.85 13.80 10.72
N THR A 54 -16.18 12.66 10.79
CA THR A 54 -15.43 12.24 11.98
C THR A 54 -14.13 13.01 11.97
N ARG A 55 -14.17 14.23 12.54
CA ARG A 55 -13.02 15.05 12.97
C ARG A 55 -11.72 14.65 12.27
N ALA A 56 -11.62 14.96 10.97
CA ALA A 56 -10.37 14.81 10.26
C ALA A 56 -9.30 15.52 11.08
N SER A 57 -8.32 14.72 11.54
CA SER A 57 -7.13 15.07 12.28
C SER A 57 -6.93 16.58 12.40
N THR A 58 -6.91 17.11 13.62
CA THR A 58 -6.61 18.53 13.92
C THR A 58 -5.26 18.98 13.33
N LYS A 59 -4.45 18.05 12.78
CA LYS A 59 -3.15 18.32 12.20
C LYS A 59 -3.10 18.23 10.66
N ALA A 60 -4.15 17.79 9.95
CA ALA A 60 -4.10 17.70 8.49
C ALA A 60 -4.27 19.07 7.83
N ILE A 61 -3.52 19.32 6.74
CA ILE A 61 -3.72 20.49 5.88
C ILE A 61 -4.91 20.20 4.97
N ARG A 62 -5.96 21.01 5.04
CA ARG A 62 -7.19 20.75 4.27
C ARG A 62 -7.18 21.52 2.96
N VAL A 63 -7.24 20.83 1.84
CA VAL A 63 -7.43 21.43 0.51
C VAL A 63 -8.84 21.09 0.05
N THR A 64 -9.70 22.09 -0.14
CA THR A 64 -11.10 21.89 -0.55
C THR A 64 -11.31 22.42 -1.96
N LEU A 65 -11.92 21.62 -2.83
CA LEU A 65 -12.35 21.99 -4.16
C LEU A 65 -13.88 21.95 -4.24
N ALA A 66 -14.48 23.14 -4.31
CA ALA A 66 -15.93 23.29 -4.46
C ALA A 66 -16.37 23.03 -5.91
N ARG A 67 -17.64 22.69 -6.10
CA ARG A 67 -18.21 22.47 -7.46
C ARG A 67 -18.10 23.71 -8.36
N THR A 68 -18.04 24.90 -7.79
CA THR A 68 -17.85 26.16 -8.52
C THR A 68 -16.45 26.32 -9.11
N GLY A 69 -15.49 25.47 -8.73
CA GLY A 69 -14.08 25.62 -9.05
C GLY A 69 -13.31 26.46 -8.02
N ASP A 70 -13.98 26.91 -6.96
CA ASP A 70 -13.32 27.62 -5.86
C ASP A 70 -12.46 26.66 -5.04
N VAL A 71 -11.22 27.08 -4.79
CA VAL A 71 -10.24 26.31 -4.02
C VAL A 71 -10.00 26.97 -2.68
N PHE A 72 -9.95 26.16 -1.62
CA PHE A 72 -9.68 26.62 -0.26
C PHE A 72 -8.54 25.81 0.34
N VAL A 73 -7.64 26.46 1.08
CA VAL A 73 -6.63 25.80 1.92
C VAL A 73 -6.86 26.23 3.36
N ASP A 74 -7.11 25.28 4.26
CA ASP A 74 -7.48 25.51 5.67
C ASP A 74 -8.59 26.58 5.81
N ALA A 75 -9.67 26.40 5.05
CA ALA A 75 -10.85 27.28 4.98
C ALA A 75 -10.59 28.70 4.44
N ARG A 76 -9.39 28.98 3.90
CA ARG A 76 -9.09 30.26 3.23
C ARG A 76 -9.17 30.11 1.72
N PRO A 77 -9.90 30.98 1.01
CA PRO A 77 -9.96 30.93 -0.45
C PRO A 77 -8.58 31.24 -1.04
N VAL A 78 -8.16 30.44 -2.00
CA VAL A 78 -6.91 30.62 -2.74
C VAL A 78 -7.17 30.48 -4.23
N ARG A 79 -6.27 31.04 -5.03
CA ARG A 79 -6.25 30.74 -6.46
C ARG A 79 -5.60 29.37 -6.67
N PRO A 80 -6.01 28.59 -7.69
CA PRO A 80 -5.45 27.25 -7.93
C PRO A 80 -3.92 27.21 -7.97
N TRP A 81 -3.28 28.16 -8.65
CA TRP A 81 -1.82 28.26 -8.74
C TRP A 81 -1.12 28.63 -7.43
N MET A 82 -1.84 29.06 -6.39
CA MET A 82 -1.27 29.36 -5.08
C MET A 82 -1.35 28.18 -4.11
N VAL A 83 -2.03 27.08 -4.48
CA VAL A 83 -2.20 25.90 -3.62
C VAL A 83 -0.84 25.35 -3.21
N GLN A 84 0.07 25.16 -4.16
CA GLN A 84 1.41 24.64 -3.89
C GLN A 84 2.20 25.48 -2.89
N SER A 85 2.18 26.81 -3.06
CA SER A 85 2.87 27.72 -2.16
C SER A 85 2.31 27.65 -0.74
N ARG A 86 0.98 27.57 -0.61
CA ARG A 86 0.29 27.49 0.68
C ARG A 86 0.51 26.16 1.38
N VAL A 87 0.37 25.05 0.68
CA VAL A 87 0.63 23.71 1.23
C VAL A 87 2.08 23.61 1.71
N ARG A 88 3.04 24.14 0.94
CA ARG A 88 4.46 24.17 1.33
C ARG A 88 4.73 25.02 2.57
N GLU A 89 4.13 26.20 2.67
CA GLU A 89 4.19 27.06 3.87
C GLU A 89 3.74 26.29 5.11
N PHE A 90 2.64 25.55 4.98
CA PHE A 90 2.08 24.74 6.05
C PHE A 90 2.94 23.52 6.43
N LEU A 91 3.59 22.87 5.47
CA LEU A 91 4.51 21.76 5.74
C LEU A 91 5.78 22.24 6.44
N GLN A 92 6.30 23.40 6.06
CA GLN A 92 7.48 24.00 6.71
C GLN A 92 7.19 24.45 8.15
N ALA A 93 5.99 24.96 8.42
CA ALA A 93 5.62 25.45 9.74
C ALA A 93 5.25 24.35 10.76
N GLY A 94 4.80 23.18 10.29
CA GLY A 94 4.18 22.16 11.13
C GLY A 94 4.75 20.74 11.01
N GLY A 95 5.83 20.55 10.25
CA GLY A 95 6.41 19.24 9.97
C GLY A 95 5.57 18.42 8.99
N ASP A 96 5.80 17.11 8.99
CA ASP A 96 5.14 16.15 8.10
C ASP A 96 3.66 15.96 8.47
N ARG A 97 2.80 16.81 7.88
CA ARG A 97 1.35 16.83 8.10
C ARG A 97 0.66 16.28 6.86
N PRO A 98 -0.27 15.31 7.01
CA PRO A 98 -0.98 14.78 5.85
C PRO A 98 -1.83 15.87 5.19
N VAL A 99 -1.87 15.87 3.86
CA VAL A 99 -2.74 16.73 3.06
C VAL A 99 -4.05 15.99 2.81
N LEU A 100 -5.16 16.57 3.26
CA LEU A 100 -6.50 16.03 3.04
C LEU A 100 -7.21 16.82 1.95
N ILE A 101 -7.48 16.15 0.83
CA ILE A 101 -8.23 16.74 -0.29
C ILE A 101 -9.72 16.42 -0.13
N ILE A 102 -10.53 17.46 -0.07
CA ILE A 102 -12.00 17.40 0.08
C ILE A 102 -12.60 17.96 -1.21
N THR A 103 -13.50 17.20 -1.84
CA THR A 103 -14.11 17.61 -3.10
C THR A 103 -15.63 17.48 -3.02
N ASP A 104 -16.33 18.40 -3.67
CA ASP A 104 -17.78 18.29 -3.84
C ASP A 104 -18.15 17.24 -4.89
N ARG A 105 -19.33 16.64 -4.72
CA ARG A 105 -19.92 15.78 -5.75
C ARG A 105 -20.17 16.59 -7.03
N GLY A 106 -19.67 16.08 -8.15
CA GLY A 106 -19.83 16.70 -9.48
C GLY A 106 -18.68 17.61 -9.91
N VAL A 107 -17.62 17.72 -9.10
CA VAL A 107 -16.33 18.24 -9.57
C VAL A 107 -15.81 17.37 -10.70
N ARG A 108 -15.35 18.00 -11.79
CA ARG A 108 -14.79 17.25 -12.91
C ARG A 108 -13.43 16.65 -12.53
N ALA A 109 -13.14 15.46 -13.06
CA ALA A 109 -11.92 14.73 -12.71
C ALA A 109 -10.64 15.50 -13.09
N ASP A 110 -10.65 16.24 -14.20
CA ASP A 110 -9.53 17.07 -14.65
C ASP A 110 -9.21 18.21 -13.67
N GLN A 111 -10.24 18.88 -13.12
CA GLN A 111 -10.06 19.92 -12.11
C GLN A 111 -9.50 19.35 -10.79
N LEU A 112 -9.93 18.14 -10.42
CA LEU A 112 -9.40 17.46 -9.25
C LEU A 112 -7.91 17.12 -9.44
N ILE A 113 -7.55 16.57 -10.60
CA ILE A 113 -6.15 16.23 -10.92
C ILE A 113 -5.28 17.48 -10.90
N GLU A 114 -5.75 18.59 -11.48
CA GLU A 114 -5.01 19.86 -11.45
C GLU A 114 -4.70 20.31 -10.01
N VAL A 115 -5.65 20.18 -9.09
CA VAL A 115 -5.41 20.54 -7.67
C VAL A 115 -4.48 19.54 -6.97
N VAL A 116 -4.58 18.25 -7.30
CA VAL A 116 -3.70 17.20 -6.77
C VAL A 116 -2.25 17.43 -7.20
N ASP A 117 -2.01 17.79 -8.46
CA ASP A 117 -0.67 18.08 -9.00
C ASP A 117 -0.01 19.30 -8.35
N GLN A 118 -0.81 20.18 -7.73
CA GLN A 118 -0.33 21.35 -7.01
C GLN A 118 -0.02 21.07 -5.53
N CYS A 119 -0.35 19.90 -4.98
CA CYS A 119 -0.09 19.55 -3.58
C CYS A 119 1.31 18.96 -3.40
#